data_AF-A0A0C3RLQ8-F1
#
_entry.id   AF-A0A0C3RLQ8-F1
#
_cell.length_a   1.000
_cell.length_b   1.000
_cell.length_c   1.000
_cell.angle_alpha   90.00
_cell.angle_beta   90.00
_cell.angle_gamma   90.00
#
_symmetry.space_group_name_H-M   'P 1'
#
loop_
_entity.id
_entity.type
_entity.pdbx_description
1 polymer ?
#
loop_
_entity_poly.entity_id
_entity_poly.type
_entity_poly.pdbx_seq_one_letter_code
_entity_poly.pdbx_strand_id
1 'polypeptide(L)'
;MPDQFGGLIRTLRERIPNSDKAVFSVHCHNDLGLAVANSLSAVMNGARQVECTINGLGERAGNAALEEVVMAVRTRQDYFPCDTRIDTTQIVSTSKLVSGITGFPVQPNKAIVDANA
;
A
#
# COMPACT_ATOMS: atom_id res chain seq x y z
N MET A 1 0.79 9.50 11.69
CA MET A 1 -0.57 8.93 11.80
C MET A 1 -1.30 9.09 10.48
N PRO A 2 -2.23 8.19 10.11
CA PRO A 2 -2.85 8.19 8.78
C PRO A 2 -3.56 9.49 8.41
N ASP A 3 -4.34 10.06 9.33
CA ASP A 3 -5.05 11.33 9.17
C ASP A 3 -4.09 12.50 8.89
N GLN A 4 -3.01 12.61 9.66
CA GLN A 4 -2.00 13.64 9.48
C GLN A 4 -1.25 13.47 8.15
N PHE A 5 -0.91 12.23 7.79
CA PHE A 5 -0.19 11.93 6.56
C PHE A 5 -1.05 12.22 5.32
N GLY A 6 -2.32 11.81 5.32
CA GLY A 6 -3.26 12.17 4.27
C GLY A 6 -3.48 13.68 4.17
N GLY A 7 -3.63 14.36 5.31
CA GLY A 7 -3.75 15.82 5.38
C GLY A 7 -2.53 16.55 4.79
N LEU A 8 -1.32 16.02 4.99
CA LEU A 8 -0.10 16.52 4.35
C LEU A 8 -0.21 16.42 2.83
N ILE A 9 -0.60 15.27 2.27
CA ILE A 9 -0.75 15.09 0.82
C ILE A 9 -1.75 16.09 0.23
N ARG A 10 -2.92 16.25 0.87
CA ARG A 10 -3.91 17.26 0.45
C ARG A 10 -3.29 18.66 0.45
N THR A 11 -2.62 19.04 1.54
CA THR A 11 -2.00 20.35 1.69
C THR A 11 -0.95 20.62 0.61
N LEU A 12 -0.10 19.63 0.29
CA LEU A 12 0.90 19.76 -0.76
C LEU A 12 0.25 19.94 -2.13
N ARG A 13 -0.80 19.16 -2.45
CA ARG A 13 -1.54 19.29 -3.71
C ARG A 13 -2.21 20.66 -3.85
N GLU A 14 -2.80 21.20 -2.78
CA GLU A 14 -3.48 22.50 -2.81
C GLU A 14 -2.52 23.69 -2.90
N ARG A 15 -1.31 23.57 -2.33
CA ARG A 15 -0.38 24.70 -2.19
C ARG A 15 0.73 24.76 -3.24
N ILE A 16 1.09 23.64 -3.85
CA ILE A 16 2.17 23.61 -4.85
C ILE A 16 1.61 24.04 -6.22
N PRO A 17 2.15 25.10 -6.85
CA PRO A 17 1.75 25.49 -8.20
C PRO A 17 2.01 24.37 -9.21
N ASN A 18 1.07 24.17 -10.15
CA ASN A 18 1.10 23.10 -11.15
C ASN A 18 1.11 21.67 -10.58
N SER A 19 0.67 21.47 -9.33
CA SER A 19 0.57 20.14 -8.71
C SER A 19 -0.31 19.17 -9.51
N ASP A 20 -1.31 19.69 -10.21
CA ASP A 20 -2.20 18.95 -11.11
C ASP A 20 -1.50 18.32 -12.32
N LYS A 21 -0.29 18.80 -12.66
CA LYS A 21 0.51 18.29 -13.79
C LYS A 21 1.38 17.09 -13.44
N ALA A 22 1.38 16.65 -12.19
CA ALA A 22 2.18 15.53 -11.72
C ALA A 22 1.33 14.51 -10.94
N VAL A 23 1.73 13.24 -11.01
CA VAL A 23 1.19 12.19 -10.15
C VAL A 23 1.91 12.25 -8.81
N PHE A 24 1.14 12.38 -7.73
CA PHE A 24 1.67 12.29 -6.38
C PHE A 24 1.81 10.80 -6.00
N SER A 25 3.06 10.39 -5.76
CA SER A 25 3.44 9.08 -5.20
C SER A 25 3.63 9.18 -3.69
N VAL A 26 3.33 8.09 -2.98
CA VAL A 26 3.69 7.92 -1.58
C VAL A 26 4.44 6.62 -1.36
N HIS A 27 5.44 6.66 -0.49
CA HIS A 27 6.25 5.53 -0.08
C HIS A 27 6.22 5.46 1.44
N CYS A 28 5.45 4.52 1.99
CA CYS A 28 5.21 4.44 3.43
C CYS A 28 5.93 3.24 4.05
N HIS A 29 6.62 3.49 5.15
CA HIS A 29 7.30 2.46 5.94
C HIS A 29 6.43 2.00 7.12
N ASN A 30 6.71 0.79 7.60
CA ASN A 30 5.87 0.09 8.55
C ASN A 30 6.40 0.10 10.00
N ASP A 31 7.30 1.03 10.35
CA ASP A 31 7.96 1.09 11.67
C ASP A 31 6.96 1.11 12.86
N LEU A 32 5.74 1.59 12.63
CA LEU A 32 4.66 1.63 13.63
C LEU A 32 3.44 0.77 13.26
N GLY A 33 3.57 -0.13 12.28
CA GLY A 33 2.43 -0.95 11.79
C GLY A 33 1.38 -0.16 11.01
N LEU A 34 1.73 1.00 10.45
CA LEU A 34 0.80 1.93 9.82
C LEU A 34 1.08 2.19 8.33
N ALA A 35 1.98 1.43 7.68
CA ALA A 35 2.38 1.71 6.31
C ALA A 35 1.17 1.75 5.35
N VAL A 36 0.38 0.68 5.36
CA VAL A 36 -0.81 0.54 4.49
C VAL A 36 -1.85 1.60 4.82
N ALA A 37 -2.12 1.86 6.10
CA ALA A 37 -3.10 2.88 6.51
C ALA A 37 -2.67 4.30 6.08
N ASN A 38 -1.38 4.64 6.19
CA ASN A 38 -0.84 5.90 5.69
C ASN A 38 -0.98 5.99 4.16
N SER A 39 -0.64 4.93 3.42
CA SER A 39 -0.77 4.89 1.96
C SER A 39 -2.22 5.08 1.50
N LEU A 40 -3.18 4.37 2.11
CA LEU A 40 -4.60 4.49 1.78
C LEU A 40 -5.16 5.88 2.12
N SER A 41 -4.74 6.47 3.25
CA SER A 41 -5.10 7.84 3.60
C SER A 41 -4.58 8.86 2.58
N ALA A 42 -3.36 8.68 2.09
CA ALA A 42 -2.80 9.50 1.01
C ALA A 42 -3.61 9.37 -0.30
N VAL A 43 -4.03 8.16 -0.66
CA VAL A 43 -4.89 7.93 -1.84
C VAL A 43 -6.21 8.69 -1.74
N MET A 44 -6.86 8.65 -0.58
CA MET A 44 -8.09 9.41 -0.31
C MET A 44 -7.88 10.93 -0.41
N ASN A 45 -6.65 11.40 -0.18
CA ASN A 45 -6.27 12.82 -0.26
C ASN A 45 -5.63 13.21 -1.60
N GLY A 46 -5.68 12.32 -2.60
CA GLY A 46 -5.35 12.64 -3.99
C GLY A 46 -4.02 12.09 -4.50
N ALA A 47 -3.26 11.33 -3.70
CA ALA A 47 -2.19 10.51 -4.25
C ALA A 47 -2.77 9.47 -5.22
N ARG A 48 -2.05 9.18 -6.32
CA ARG A 48 -2.48 8.21 -7.34
C ARG A 48 -1.43 7.15 -7.65
N GLN A 49 -0.33 7.17 -6.90
CA GLN A 49 0.67 6.12 -6.90
C GLN A 49 1.04 5.77 -5.45
N VAL A 50 1.16 4.46 -5.18
CA VAL A 50 1.65 3.92 -3.92
C VAL A 50 2.84 3.03 -4.24
N GLU A 51 3.99 3.37 -3.69
CA GLU A 51 5.16 2.50 -3.68
C GLU A 51 5.02 1.51 -2.53
N CYS A 52 5.09 0.24 -2.88
CA CYS A 52 4.85 -0.89 -1.98
C CYS A 52 5.64 -2.09 -2.48
N THR A 53 5.72 -3.13 -1.66
CA THR A 53 6.43 -4.37 -1.98
C THR A 53 5.59 -5.58 -1.61
N ILE A 54 5.84 -6.70 -2.29
CA ILE A 54 5.23 -7.99 -1.95
C ILE A 54 5.61 -8.35 -0.52
N ASN A 55 4.63 -8.77 0.29
CA ASN A 55 4.80 -9.12 1.70
C ASN A 55 5.27 -7.95 2.59
N GLY A 56 5.27 -6.71 2.08
CA GLY A 56 5.86 -5.57 2.78
C GLY A 56 7.39 -5.66 2.93
N LEU A 57 8.06 -6.46 2.10
CA LEU A 57 9.52 -6.62 2.14
C LEU A 57 10.25 -5.27 2.07
N GLY A 58 11.19 -5.05 2.98
CA GLY A 58 12.01 -3.85 3.06
C GLY A 58 12.89 -3.87 4.31
N GLU A 59 13.74 -2.87 4.47
CA GLU A 59 14.55 -2.72 5.68
C GLU A 59 13.67 -2.48 6.93
N ARG A 60 14.20 -2.83 8.11
CA ARG A 60 13.54 -2.66 9.41
C ARG A 60 12.19 -3.38 9.46
N ALA A 61 11.10 -2.66 9.75
CA ALA A 61 9.74 -3.20 9.79
C ALA A 61 9.11 -3.35 8.39
N GLY A 62 9.82 -2.94 7.34
CA GLY A 62 9.38 -3.10 5.97
C GLY A 62 8.59 -1.92 5.41
N ASN A 63 8.03 -2.15 4.22
CA ASN A 63 7.25 -1.20 3.44
C ASN A 63 5.75 -1.51 3.55
N ALA A 64 4.92 -0.66 2.94
CA ALA A 64 3.53 -1.00 2.68
C ALA A 64 3.46 -2.30 1.86
N ALA A 65 2.63 -3.24 2.33
CA ALA A 65 2.40 -4.51 1.66
C ALA A 65 1.48 -4.32 0.44
N LEU A 66 1.95 -4.69 -0.75
CA LEU A 66 1.22 -4.52 -2.01
C LEU A 66 -0.13 -5.23 -1.98
N GLU A 67 -0.14 -6.48 -1.50
CA GLU A 67 -1.35 -7.30 -1.43
C GLU A 67 -2.43 -6.69 -0.53
N GLU A 68 -2.04 -6.01 0.55
CA GLU A 68 -2.99 -5.36 1.46
C GLU A 68 -3.55 -4.08 0.85
N VAL A 69 -2.70 -3.26 0.23
CA VAL A 69 -3.15 -2.02 -0.45
C VAL A 69 -4.13 -2.36 -1.57
N VAL A 70 -3.77 -3.33 -2.43
CA VAL A 70 -4.61 -3.75 -3.57
C VAL A 70 -5.94 -4.32 -3.08
N MET A 71 -5.91 -5.25 -2.12
CA MET A 71 -7.14 -5.88 -1.64
C MET A 71 -8.02 -4.92 -0.84
N ALA A 72 -7.45 -3.98 -0.09
CA ALA A 72 -8.23 -2.94 0.58
C ALA A 72 -9.01 -2.08 -0.43
N VAL A 73 -8.33 -1.59 -1.48
CA VAL A 73 -8.98 -0.80 -2.54
C VAL A 73 -10.03 -1.63 -3.28
N ARG A 74 -9.70 -2.86 -3.69
CA ARG A 74 -10.62 -3.72 -4.47
C ARG A 74 -11.82 -4.20 -3.66
N THR A 75 -11.63 -4.55 -2.39
CA THR A 75 -12.73 -5.02 -1.54
C THR A 75 -13.64 -3.88 -1.09
N ARG A 76 -13.09 -2.67 -0.95
CA ARG A 76 -13.81 -1.48 -0.52
C ARG A 76 -14.02 -0.46 -1.63
N GLN A 77 -14.44 -0.93 -2.82
CA GLN A 77 -14.84 -0.06 -3.93
C GLN A 77 -16.03 0.86 -3.59
N ASP A 78 -16.81 0.51 -2.55
CA ASP A 78 -17.82 1.39 -1.96
C ASP A 78 -17.22 2.66 -1.31
N TYR A 79 -15.94 2.60 -0.93
CA TYR A 79 -15.25 3.66 -0.19
C TYR A 79 -14.15 4.34 -1.02
N PHE A 80 -13.36 3.57 -1.77
CA PHE A 80 -12.26 4.11 -2.56
C PHE A 80 -12.72 4.46 -3.99
N PRO A 81 -12.52 5.71 -4.45
CA PRO A 81 -12.96 6.17 -5.77
C PRO A 81 -11.97 5.76 -6.89
N CYS A 82 -11.24 4.66 -6.71
CA CYS A 82 -10.19 4.21 -7.62
C CYS A 82 -10.04 2.69 -7.56
N ASP A 83 -9.40 2.11 -8.57
CA ASP A 83 -9.00 0.71 -8.59
C ASP A 83 -7.58 0.58 -9.19
N THR A 84 -7.05 -0.63 -9.16
CA THR A 84 -5.77 -1.01 -9.74
C THR A 84 -5.96 -2.01 -10.88
N ARG A 85 -4.97 -2.10 -11.77
CA ARG A 85 -4.95 -3.10 -12.85
C ARG A 85 -4.26 -4.42 -12.44
N ILE A 86 -4.12 -4.66 -11.13
CA ILE A 86 -3.46 -5.87 -10.62
C ILE A 86 -4.37 -7.07 -10.82
N ASP A 87 -3.85 -8.15 -11.37
CA ASP A 87 -4.50 -9.45 -11.33
C ASP A 87 -4.37 -10.05 -9.93
N THR A 88 -5.47 -10.03 -9.16
CA THR A 88 -5.45 -10.50 -7.76
C THR A 88 -5.29 -12.01 -7.65
N THR A 89 -5.54 -12.78 -8.72
CA THR A 89 -5.30 -14.24 -8.67
C THR A 89 -3.81 -14.58 -8.57
N GLN A 90 -2.92 -13.62 -8.87
CA GLN A 90 -1.46 -13.79 -8.79
C GLN A 90 -0.86 -13.40 -7.43
N ILE A 91 -1.65 -12.88 -6.48
CA ILE A 91 -1.10 -12.35 -5.23
C ILE A 91 -0.41 -13.45 -4.41
N VAL A 92 -1.08 -14.57 -4.18
CA VAL A 92 -0.56 -15.65 -3.33
C VAL A 92 0.64 -16.35 -3.98
N SER A 93 0.61 -16.58 -5.30
CA SER A 93 1.73 -17.18 -6.03
C SER A 93 2.96 -16.27 -5.98
N THR A 94 2.78 -14.96 -6.16
CA THR A 94 3.86 -13.97 -6.09
C THR A 94 4.43 -13.86 -4.67
N SER A 95 3.57 -13.85 -3.65
CA SER A 95 4.00 -13.86 -2.24
C SER A 95 4.89 -15.05 -1.91
N LYS A 96 4.50 -16.26 -2.33
CA LYS A 96 5.29 -17.49 -2.15
C LYS A 96 6.63 -17.43 -2.88
N LEU A 97 6.63 -16.92 -4.12
CA LEU A 97 7.85 -16.77 -4.90
C LEU A 97 8.86 -15.84 -4.22
N VAL A 98 8.41 -14.66 -3.78
CA VAL A 98 9.28 -13.68 -3.10
C VAL A 98 9.79 -14.24 -1.78
N SER A 99 8.92 -14.87 -0.97
CA SER A 99 9.33 -15.50 0.29
C SER A 99 10.37 -16.62 0.07
N GLY A 100 10.16 -17.49 -0.93
CA GLY A 100 11.08 -18.57 -1.25
C GLY A 100 12.45 -18.11 -1.75
N ILE A 101 12.51 -17.03 -2.54
CA ILE A 101 13.77 -16.49 -3.07
C ILE A 101 14.54 -15.72 -1.98
N THR A 102 13.85 -14.92 -1.18
CA THR A 102 14.49 -14.01 -0.21
C THR A 102 14.78 -14.66 1.13
N GLY A 103 14.13 -15.78 1.44
CA GLY A 103 14.21 -16.43 2.75
C GLY A 103 13.46 -15.68 3.86
N PHE A 104 12.70 -14.62 3.54
CA PHE A 104 11.84 -13.94 4.50
C PHE A 104 10.47 -14.63 4.57
N PRO A 105 10.16 -15.37 5.65
CA PRO A 105 8.91 -16.09 5.76
C PRO A 105 7.73 -15.13 6.01
N VAL A 106 6.55 -15.52 5.53
CA VAL A 106 5.29 -14.85 5.84
C VAL A 106 4.71 -15.44 7.13
N GLN A 107 4.31 -14.58 8.07
CA GLN A 107 3.71 -15.01 9.33
C GLN A 107 2.32 -15.67 9.11
N PRO A 108 1.91 -16.66 9.95
CA PRO A 108 0.69 -17.44 9.72
C PRO A 108 -0.65 -16.69 9.81
N ASN A 109 -0.62 -15.45 10.28
CA ASN A 109 -1.76 -14.54 10.46
C ASN A 109 -1.61 -13.26 9.61
N LYS A 110 -0.81 -13.32 8.54
CA LYS A 110 -0.61 -12.20 7.62
C LYS A 110 -1.83 -12.07 6.70
N ALA A 111 -2.42 -10.89 6.71
CA ALA A 111 -3.53 -10.57 5.82
C ALA A 111 -3.24 -10.95 4.35
N ILE A 112 -4.26 -11.53 3.70
CA ILE A 112 -4.34 -11.91 2.27
C ILE A 112 -3.47 -13.11 1.84
N VAL A 113 -2.28 -13.27 2.40
CA VAL A 113 -1.27 -14.21 1.87
C VAL A 113 -0.83 -15.28 2.85
N ASP A 114 -1.43 -15.34 4.04
CA ASP A 114 -1.20 -16.45 4.95
C ASP A 114 -1.91 -17.75 4.49
N ALA A 115 -1.67 -18.84 5.22
CA ALA A 115 -2.27 -20.14 4.92
C ALA A 115 -3.74 -20.26 5.40
N ASN A 116 -4.26 -19.27 6.11
CA ASN A 116 -5.56 -19.25 6.79
C ASN A 116 -6.51 -18.15 6.30
N ALA A 117 -6.11 -17.33 5.31
CA ALA A 117 -6.80 -16.15 4.79
C ALA A 117 -7.39 -16.37 3.39
#